data_AF-A0A1F6Y3X9-F1
#
_entry.id   AF-A0A1F6Y3X9-F1
#
_cell.length_a   1.000
_cell.length_b   1.000
_cell.length_c   1.000
_cell.angle_alpha   90.00
_cell.angle_beta   90.00
_cell.angle_gamma   90.00
#
_symmetry.space_group_name_H-M   'P 1'
#
loop_
_entity.id
_entity.type
_entity.pdbx_description
1 polymer ?
#
loop_
_entity_poly.entity_id
_entity_poly.type
_entity_poly.pdbx_seq_one_letter_code
_entity_poly.pdbx_strand_id
1 'polypeptide(L)'
;MRIFLDANILFSAAQSGSRMSDFLDVLFDQANCLTNVCAVEEVRRNLELKSPEVLYRLDELVKKCKLISAIATDLKVDLSAKDIPILGGAIAGQATHLLTGDKRDFGVYFGKTIQGVKIVSPIMLVKELKLS
;
A
#
# COMPACT_ATOMS: atom_id res chain seq x y z
N MET A 1 -4.32 2.28 -13.68
CA MET A 1 -2.97 2.43 -13.06
C MET A 1 -2.60 1.14 -12.32
N ARG A 2 -1.33 0.95 -11.91
CA ARG A 2 -0.91 -0.19 -11.05
C ARG A 2 -0.43 0.35 -9.72
N ILE A 3 -1.18 0.12 -8.64
CA ILE A 3 -0.93 0.79 -7.37
C ILE A 3 -0.64 -0.24 -6.30
N PHE A 4 0.56 -0.20 -5.73
CA PHE A 4 0.94 -1.03 -4.61
C PHE A 4 0.40 -0.41 -3.31
N LEU A 5 -0.32 -1.19 -2.52
CA LEU A 5 -0.90 -0.81 -1.24
C LEU A 5 0.03 -1.27 -0.12
N ASP A 6 0.53 -0.31 0.65
CA ASP A 6 1.33 -0.53 1.85
C ASP A 6 0.47 -1.05 3.03
N ALA A 7 1.11 -1.64 4.03
CA ALA A 7 0.50 -2.16 5.24
C ALA A 7 -0.37 -1.10 5.95
N ASN A 8 0.14 0.12 6.13
CA ASN A 8 -0.63 1.18 6.81
C ASN A 8 -1.92 1.57 6.06
N ILE A 9 -1.95 1.41 4.74
CA ILE A 9 -3.13 1.68 3.90
C ILE A 9 -4.17 0.59 4.09
N LEU A 10 -3.75 -0.68 3.98
CA LEU A 10 -4.60 -1.85 4.21
C LEU A 10 -5.16 -1.85 5.64
N PHE A 11 -4.33 -1.56 6.64
CA PHE A 11 -4.76 -1.45 8.04
C PHE A 11 -5.83 -0.36 8.19
N SER A 12 -5.59 0.83 7.63
CA SER A 12 -6.54 1.94 7.71
C SER A 12 -7.86 1.64 7.00
N ALA A 13 -7.82 0.96 5.85
CA ALA A 13 -9.02 0.56 5.10
C ALA A 13 -9.82 -0.57 5.75
N ALA A 14 -9.15 -1.45 6.53
CA ALA A 14 -9.83 -2.50 7.28
C ALA A 14 -10.68 -1.94 8.43
N GLN A 15 -10.34 -0.75 8.95
CA GLN A 15 -11.15 -0.10 9.99
C GLN A 15 -12.54 0.29 9.45
N SER A 16 -13.59 -0.04 10.21
CA SER A 16 -14.96 0.24 9.80
C SER A 16 -15.27 1.74 9.72
N GLY A 17 -15.89 2.16 8.61
CA GLY A 17 -16.29 3.56 8.37
C GLY A 17 -15.12 4.51 8.13
N SER A 18 -13.93 4.00 7.78
CA SER A 18 -12.77 4.85 7.51
C SER A 18 -12.86 5.47 6.11
N ARG A 19 -12.42 6.73 5.99
CA ARG A 19 -12.28 7.40 4.68
C ARG A 19 -11.33 6.65 3.73
N MET A 20 -10.42 5.84 4.28
CA MET A 20 -9.51 5.02 3.48
C MET A 20 -10.26 3.83 2.84
N SER A 21 -11.24 3.25 3.53
CA SER A 21 -12.12 2.22 2.96
C SER A 21 -12.83 2.78 1.74
N ASP A 22 -13.51 3.93 1.89
CA ASP A 22 -14.25 4.58 0.80
C ASP A 22 -13.32 4.93 -0.38
N PHE A 23 -12.11 5.41 -0.07
CA PHE A 23 -11.12 5.73 -1.09
C PHE A 23 -10.65 4.48 -1.84
N LEU A 24 -10.37 3.37 -1.14
CA LEU A 24 -9.96 2.13 -1.79
C LEU A 24 -11.07 1.53 -2.64
N ASP A 25 -12.33 1.64 -2.24
CA ASP A 25 -13.45 1.16 -3.08
C ASP A 25 -13.47 1.89 -4.44
N VAL A 26 -13.31 3.22 -4.44
CA VAL A 26 -13.14 3.99 -5.70
C VAL A 26 -11.87 3.58 -6.45
N LEU A 27 -10.78 3.33 -5.71
CA LEU A 27 -9.49 2.99 -6.31
C LEU A 27 -9.50 1.63 -7.02
N PHE A 28 -10.17 0.63 -6.45
CA PHE A 28 -10.30 -0.70 -7.03
C PHE A 28 -11.04 -0.67 -8.38
N ASP A 29 -11.95 0.27 -8.58
CA ASP A 29 -12.65 0.44 -9.86
C ASP A 29 -11.78 1.11 -10.94
N GLN A 30 -10.74 1.85 -10.54
CA GLN A 30 -9.93 2.68 -11.45
C GLN A 30 -8.50 2.18 -11.66
N ALA A 31 -8.02 1.28 -10.78
CA ALA A 31 -6.65 0.82 -10.77
C ALA A 31 -6.53 -0.66 -10.41
N ASN A 32 -5.50 -1.29 -10.97
CA ASN A 32 -5.06 -2.60 -10.56
C ASN A 32 -4.25 -2.45 -9.27
N CYS A 33 -4.87 -2.77 -8.14
CA CYS A 33 -4.22 -2.75 -6.85
C CYS A 33 -3.35 -3.99 -6.64
N LEU A 34 -2.18 -3.79 -6.06
CA LEU A 34 -1.21 -4.83 -5.74
C LEU A 34 -0.83 -4.73 -4.27
N THR A 35 -0.40 -5.83 -3.67
CA THR A 35 0.28 -5.82 -2.36
C THR A 35 1.17 -7.06 -2.27
N ASN A 36 1.86 -7.28 -1.15
CA ASN A 36 2.67 -8.47 -0.93
C ASN A 36 2.36 -9.13 0.42
N VAL A 37 2.92 -10.33 0.62
CA VAL A 37 2.72 -11.11 1.84
C VAL A 37 3.23 -10.36 3.07
N CYS A 38 4.37 -9.67 2.97
CA CYS A 38 4.94 -8.91 4.09
C CYS A 38 3.96 -7.84 4.62
N ALA A 39 3.35 -7.07 3.72
CA ALA A 39 2.37 -6.06 4.08
C ALA A 39 1.12 -6.69 4.71
N VAL A 40 0.59 -7.77 4.11
CA VAL A 40 -0.61 -8.45 4.61
C VAL A 40 -0.39 -9.04 6.01
N GLU A 41 0.74 -9.69 6.24
CA GLU A 41 1.06 -10.29 7.55
C GLU A 41 1.30 -9.24 8.64
N GLU A 42 1.92 -8.11 8.30
CA GLU A 42 2.04 -7.00 9.24
C GLU A 42 0.67 -6.47 9.66
N VAL A 43 -0.25 -6.30 8.70
CA VAL A 43 -1.61 -5.83 8.98
C VAL A 43 -2.39 -6.84 9.78
N ARG A 44 -2.32 -8.12 9.41
CA ARG A 44 -2.99 -9.23 10.13
C ARG A 44 -2.57 -9.23 11.61
N ARG A 45 -1.27 -9.21 11.88
CA ARG A 45 -0.73 -9.16 13.25
C ARG A 45 -1.19 -7.91 14.01
N ASN A 46 -1.18 -6.75 13.35
CA ASN A 46 -1.62 -5.50 13.96
C ASN A 46 -3.12 -5.50 14.29
N LEU A 47 -3.96 -6.08 13.42
CA LEU A 47 -5.40 -6.19 13.63
C LEU A 47 -5.73 -7.22 14.72
N GLU A 48 -5.09 -8.39 14.72
CA GLU A 48 -5.25 -9.38 15.79
C GLU A 48 -5.01 -8.79 17.19
N LEU A 49 -4.03 -7.89 17.30
CA LEU A 49 -3.68 -7.23 18.57
C LEU A 49 -4.61 -6.07 18.94
N LYS A 50 -5.11 -5.31 17.97
CA LYS A 50 -5.78 -4.00 18.22
C LYS A 50 -7.28 -4.02 17.96
N SER A 51 -7.72 -4.77 16.96
CA SER A 51 -9.09 -4.77 16.43
C SER A 51 -9.40 -6.10 15.72
N PRO A 52 -9.37 -7.24 16.43
CA PRO A 52 -9.57 -8.56 15.83
C PRO A 52 -10.94 -8.70 15.14
N GLU A 53 -11.94 -7.93 15.56
CA GLU A 53 -13.29 -7.91 14.99
C GLU A 53 -13.35 -7.46 13.52
N VAL A 54 -12.33 -6.75 13.01
CA VAL A 54 -12.28 -6.34 11.60
C VAL A 54 -11.32 -7.17 10.74
N LEU A 55 -10.77 -8.27 11.26
CA LEU A 55 -9.85 -9.14 10.50
C LEU A 55 -10.47 -9.64 9.18
N TYR A 56 -11.75 -9.98 9.19
CA TYR A 56 -12.45 -10.42 7.97
C TYR A 56 -12.41 -9.37 6.85
N ARG A 57 -12.35 -8.07 7.20
CA ARG A 57 -12.26 -6.98 6.21
C ARG A 57 -10.90 -6.94 5.53
N LEU A 58 -9.82 -7.31 6.23
CA LEU A 58 -8.51 -7.46 5.60
C LEU A 58 -8.57 -8.53 4.50
N ASP A 59 -9.17 -9.68 4.80
CA ASP A 59 -9.27 -10.77 3.83
C ASP A 59 -10.08 -10.35 2.58
N GLU A 60 -11.16 -9.58 2.75
CA GLU A 60 -11.92 -9.00 1.63
C GLU A 60 -11.12 -7.99 0.80
N LEU A 61 -10.32 -7.13 1.44
CA LEU A 61 -9.44 -6.18 0.74
C LEU A 61 -8.35 -6.91 -0.06
N VAL A 62 -7.72 -7.94 0.53
CA VAL A 62 -6.66 -8.70 -0.11
C VAL A 62 -7.17 -9.45 -1.34
N LYS A 63 -8.41 -9.97 -1.31
CA LYS A 63 -9.04 -10.61 -2.48
C LYS A 63 -9.19 -9.67 -3.68
N LYS A 64 -9.31 -8.36 -3.45
CA LYS A 64 -9.36 -7.32 -4.51
C LYS A 64 -7.97 -6.92 -5.02
N CYS A 65 -6.89 -7.40 -4.38
CA CYS A 65 -5.52 -7.07 -4.74
C CYS A 65 -4.83 -8.23 -5.47
N LYS A 66 -3.92 -7.90 -6.39
CA LYS A 66 -2.94 -8.87 -6.87
C LYS A 66 -1.82 -9.04 -5.85
N LEU A 67 -1.67 -10.26 -5.31
CA LEU A 67 -0.58 -10.58 -4.39
C LEU A 67 0.73 -10.81 -5.16
N ILE A 68 1.77 -10.07 -4.79
CA ILE A 68 3.11 -10.15 -5.36
C ILE A 68 4.03 -10.89 -4.39
N SER A 69 4.63 -11.99 -4.86
CA SER A 69 5.59 -12.79 -4.10
C SER A 69 7.04 -12.40 -4.34
N ALA A 70 7.35 -11.83 -5.51
CA ALA A 70 8.68 -11.37 -5.86
C ALA A 70 9.03 -10.06 -5.14
N ILE A 71 10.28 -9.90 -4.76
CA ILE A 71 10.80 -8.69 -4.11
C ILE A 71 12.11 -8.30 -4.80
N ALA A 72 12.20 -7.07 -5.27
CA ALA A 72 13.48 -6.49 -5.72
C ALA A 72 14.34 -6.12 -4.50
N THR A 73 15.60 -6.53 -4.51
CA THR A 73 16.51 -6.39 -3.34
C THR A 73 17.60 -5.34 -3.52
N ASP A 74 17.97 -4.99 -4.75
CA ASP A 74 18.93 -3.92 -5.05
C ASP A 74 18.21 -2.56 -5.17
N LEU A 75 17.78 -2.04 -4.02
CA LEU A 75 17.07 -0.77 -3.91
C LEU A 75 18.06 0.37 -3.67
N LYS A 76 18.06 1.38 -4.54
CA LYS A 76 18.95 2.55 -4.44
C LYS A 76 18.37 3.65 -3.55
N VAL A 77 17.96 3.28 -2.34
CA VAL A 77 17.35 4.18 -1.36
C VAL A 77 17.78 3.82 0.06
N ASP A 78 17.77 4.82 0.93
CA ASP A 78 17.90 4.63 2.37
C ASP A 78 16.50 4.42 2.97
N LEU A 79 16.18 3.16 3.28
CA LEU A 79 14.93 2.74 3.91
C LEU A 79 15.23 1.78 5.05
N SER A 80 14.36 1.75 6.04
CA SER A 80 14.49 0.77 7.12
C SER A 80 14.27 -0.65 6.59
N ALA A 81 14.87 -1.66 7.24
CA ALA A 81 14.81 -3.04 6.79
C ALA A 81 13.37 -3.58 6.64
N LYS A 82 12.41 -3.07 7.43
CA LYS A 82 10.99 -3.46 7.32
C LYS A 82 10.29 -2.89 6.06
N ASP A 83 10.79 -1.78 5.52
CA ASP A 83 10.17 -1.09 4.38
C ASP A 83 10.76 -1.53 3.03
N ILE A 84 11.94 -2.17 3.04
CA ILE A 84 12.57 -2.74 1.84
C ILE A 84 11.64 -3.74 1.11
N PRO A 85 10.99 -4.71 1.80
CA PRO A 85 10.02 -5.59 1.16
C PRO A 85 8.84 -4.87 0.50
N ILE A 86 8.42 -3.73 1.04
CA ILE A 86 7.27 -2.95 0.54
C ILE A 86 7.63 -2.32 -0.82
N LEU A 87 8.71 -1.53 -0.86
CA LEU A 87 9.16 -0.92 -2.11
C LEU A 87 9.65 -1.97 -3.12
N GLY A 88 10.36 -2.99 -2.65
CA GLY A 88 10.85 -4.08 -3.48
C GLY A 88 9.72 -4.89 -4.12
N GLY A 89 8.62 -5.12 -3.39
CA GLY A 89 7.40 -5.74 -3.93
C GLY A 89 6.70 -4.85 -4.96
N ALA A 90 6.65 -3.54 -4.73
CA ALA A 90 6.10 -2.59 -5.69
C ALA A 90 6.88 -2.59 -7.01
N ILE A 91 8.22 -2.57 -6.94
CA ILE A 91 9.10 -2.61 -8.12
C ILE A 91 8.96 -3.95 -8.85
N ALA A 92 9.05 -5.08 -8.14
CA ALA A 92 8.92 -6.41 -8.75
C ALA A 92 7.52 -6.63 -9.36
N GLY A 93 6.49 -6.08 -8.73
CA GLY A 93 5.12 -6.07 -9.21
C GLY A 93 4.86 -5.10 -10.38
N GLN A 94 5.88 -4.36 -10.82
CA GLN A 94 5.77 -3.31 -11.85
C GLN A 94 4.65 -2.32 -11.52
N ALA A 95 4.54 -1.94 -10.25
CA ALA A 95 3.63 -0.89 -9.84
C ALA A 95 4.07 0.44 -10.46
N THR A 96 3.11 1.28 -10.82
CA THR A 96 3.40 2.67 -11.18
C THR A 96 3.49 3.55 -9.94
N HIS A 97 2.79 3.17 -8.87
CA HIS A 97 2.74 3.91 -7.62
C HIS A 97 2.87 2.99 -6.40
N LEU A 98 3.56 3.46 -5.36
CA LEU A 98 3.45 2.96 -3.99
C LEU A 98 2.60 3.95 -3.20
N LEU A 99 1.42 3.52 -2.77
CA LEU A 99 0.54 4.28 -1.91
C LEU A 99 0.88 3.97 -0.45
N THR A 100 1.30 4.99 0.30
CA THR A 100 1.66 4.86 1.72
C THR A 100 1.33 6.12 2.51
N GLY A 101 0.86 5.94 3.74
CA GLY A 101 0.68 7.00 4.74
C GLY A 101 1.90 7.22 5.63
N ASP A 102 2.95 6.41 5.50
CA ASP A 102 4.14 6.48 6.36
C ASP A 102 5.04 7.66 5.98
N LYS A 103 4.83 8.79 6.66
CA LYS A 103 5.65 9.99 6.50
C LYS A 103 7.03 9.85 7.11
N ARG A 104 7.23 8.95 8.09
CA ARG A 104 8.49 8.84 8.80
C ARG A 104 9.54 8.22 7.88
N ASP A 105 9.19 7.09 7.28
CA ASP A 105 10.15 6.29 6.53
C ASP A 105 10.09 6.62 5.02
N PHE A 106 8.90 6.89 4.46
CA PHE A 106 8.75 7.23 3.03
C PHE A 106 8.62 8.73 2.72
N GLY A 107 8.49 9.60 3.73
CA GLY A 107 8.21 11.02 3.53
C GLY A 107 9.23 11.75 2.66
N VAL A 108 10.52 11.43 2.81
CA VAL A 108 11.62 12.00 2.00
C VAL A 108 11.57 11.60 0.52
N TYR A 109 10.76 10.58 0.18
CA TYR A 109 10.57 10.05 -1.16
C TYR A 109 9.23 10.43 -1.78
N PHE A 110 8.33 11.09 -1.05
CA PHE A 110 7.03 11.47 -1.59
C PHE A 110 7.15 12.35 -2.85
N GLY A 111 6.39 11.98 -3.87
CA GLY A 111 6.41 12.59 -5.20
C GLY A 111 7.60 12.16 -6.07
N LYS A 112 8.60 11.46 -5.52
CA LYS A 112 9.74 10.93 -6.28
C LYS A 112 9.41 9.57 -6.87
N THR A 113 10.06 9.27 -7.99
CA THR A 113 10.02 7.96 -8.63
C THR A 113 11.31 7.21 -8.37
N ILE A 114 11.20 6.02 -7.77
CA ILE A 114 12.33 5.13 -7.50
C ILE A 114 12.12 3.88 -8.35
N GLN A 115 13.07 3.62 -9.26
CA GLN A 115 13.07 2.42 -10.10
C GLN A 115 11.71 2.15 -10.79
N GLY A 116 11.06 3.22 -11.26
CA GLY A 116 9.77 3.15 -11.96
C GLY A 116 8.53 3.27 -11.07
N VAL A 117 8.68 3.27 -9.75
CA VAL A 117 7.57 3.39 -8.79
C VAL A 117 7.56 4.78 -8.17
N LYS A 118 6.46 5.53 -8.35
CA LYS A 118 6.26 6.83 -7.70
C LYS A 118 5.72 6.64 -6.29
N ILE A 119 6.35 7.25 -5.29
CA ILE A 119 5.90 7.16 -3.91
C ILE A 119 4.90 8.27 -3.63
N VAL A 120 3.69 7.92 -3.19
CA VAL A 120 2.60 8.89 -3.02
C VAL A 120 1.86 8.67 -1.70
N SER A 121 1.49 9.79 -1.09
CA SER A 121 0.49 9.79 -0.01
C SER A 121 -0.92 9.71 -0.58
N PRO A 122 -1.94 9.31 0.22
CA PRO A 122 -3.34 9.31 -0.22
C PRO A 122 -3.79 10.65 -0.82
N ILE A 123 -3.41 11.77 -0.19
CA ILE A 123 -3.76 13.10 -0.69
C ILE A 123 -3.11 13.40 -2.04
N MET A 124 -1.87 12.95 -2.26
CA MET A 124 -1.20 13.12 -3.55
C MET A 124 -1.88 12.30 -4.64
N LEU A 125 -2.24 11.05 -4.33
CA LEU A 125 -2.88 10.16 -5.29
C LEU A 125 -4.29 10.65 -5.66
N VAL A 126 -5.10 11.11 -4.69
CA VAL A 126 -6.41 11.73 -4.95
C VAL A 126 -6.29 12.90 -5.93
N LYS A 127 -5.32 13.81 -5.70
CA LYS A 127 -5.07 14.94 -6.59
C LYS A 127 -4.65 14.51 -8.00
N GLU A 128 -3.83 13.45 -8.10
CA GLU A 128 -3.35 12.91 -9.37
C GLU A 128 -4.46 12.23 -10.18
N LEU A 129 -5.36 11.51 -9.50
CA LEU A 129 -6.52 10.87 -10.09
C LEU A 129 -7.65 11.86 -10.42
N LYS A 130 -7.53 13.14 -9.99
CA LYS A 130 -8.59 14.16 -10.09
C LYS A 130 -9.91 13.70 -9.45
N LEU A 131 -9.83 12.91 -8.39
CA LEU A 131 -10.99 12.53 -7.59
C LEU A 131 -11.41 13.75 -6.77
N SER A 132 -12.61 14.27 -7.06
CA SER A 132 -13.20 15.48 -6.46
C SER A 132 -13.95 15.17 -5.16
#